data_AF-A0A925NHG3-F1
#
_entry.id   AF-A0A925NHG3-F1
#
_cell.length_a   1.000
_cell.length_b   1.000
_cell.length_c   1.000
_cell.angle_alpha   90.00
_cell.angle_beta   90.00
_cell.angle_gamma   90.00
#
_symmetry.space_group_name_H-M   'P 1'
#
loop_
_entity.id
_entity.type
_entity.pdbx_description
1 polymer ?
#
loop_
_entity_poly.entity_id
_entity_poly.type
_entity_poly.pdbx_seq_one_letter_code
_entity_poly.pdbx_strand_id
1 'polypeptide(L)' 'LFDHSDTKEKSEKMMKALDATNARWGKGTMFLAAEGIAKPWQVRAEFRTPGYTSQWDEIPRVKA' A
#
# COMPACT_ATOMS: atom_id res chain seq x y z
N LEU A 1 -31.58 -11.92 9.44
CA LEU A 1 -30.88 -13.23 9.51
C LEU A 1 -29.39 -12.92 9.71
N PHE A 2 -29.02 -12.75 10.98
CA PHE A 2 -27.68 -12.43 11.54
C PHE A 2 -26.86 -11.32 10.85
N ASP A 3 -27.23 -10.07 11.11
CA ASP A 3 -26.37 -8.91 10.84
C ASP A 3 -25.20 -8.92 11.83
N HIS A 4 -23.99 -9.23 11.35
CA HIS A 4 -22.76 -9.24 12.15
C HIS A 4 -22.18 -7.81 12.20
N SER A 5 -23.00 -6.83 12.57
CA SER A 5 -22.63 -5.41 12.63
C SER A 5 -21.38 -5.18 13.51
N ASP A 6 -21.27 -5.92 14.62
CA ASP A 6 -20.10 -5.91 15.51
C ASP A 6 -18.80 -6.35 14.84
N THR A 7 -18.86 -7.31 13.91
CA THR A 7 -17.70 -7.80 13.16
C THR A 7 -17.24 -6.76 12.15
N LYS A 8 -18.19 -6.04 11.54
CA LYS A 8 -17.90 -5.00 10.56
C LYS A 8 -17.16 -3.83 11.21
N GLU A 9 -17.64 -3.32 12.34
CA GLU A 9 -16.95 -2.22 13.04
C GLU A 9 -15.54 -2.59 13.50
N LYS A 10 -15.34 -3.82 13.98
CA LYS A 10 -14.01 -4.32 14.37
C LYS A 10 -13.08 -4.43 13.16
N SER A 11 -13.59 -4.94 12.04
CA SER A 11 -12.81 -5.02 10.78
C SER A 11 -12.43 -3.65 10.26
N GLU A 12 -13.31 -2.65 10.34
CA GLU A 12 -13.04 -1.28 9.90
C GLU A 12 -11.94 -0.60 10.74
N LYS A 13 -11.98 -0.76 12.06
CA LYS A 13 -10.92 -0.23 12.95
C LYS A 13 -9.56 -0.90 12.66
N MET A 14 -9.57 -2.21 12.43
CA MET A 14 -8.37 -2.96 12.08
C MET A 14 -7.78 -2.54 10.73
N MET A 15 -8.61 -2.40 9.70
CA MET A 15 -8.17 -1.92 8.38
C MET A 15 -7.61 -0.51 8.46
N LYS A 16 -8.25 0.40 9.21
CA LYS A 16 -7.73 1.76 9.43
C LYS A 16 -6.35 1.77 10.09
N ALA A 17 -6.11 0.92 11.08
CA ALA A 17 -4.81 0.83 11.75
C ALA A 17 -3.72 0.27 10.81
N LEU A 18 -4.07 -0.71 9.99
CA LEU A 18 -3.20 -1.29 8.98
C LEU A 18 -2.84 -0.24 7.90
N ASP A 19 -3.83 0.49 7.40
CA ASP A 19 -3.63 1.57 6.43
C ASP A 19 -2.79 2.71 6.99
N ALA A 20 -3.04 3.13 8.24
CA ALA A 20 -2.24 4.17 8.89
C ALA A 20 -0.76 3.77 9.03
N THR A 21 -0.50 2.49 9.31
CA THR A 21 0.86 1.98 9.41
C THR A 21 1.52 1.90 8.04
N ASN A 22 0.81 1.39 7.03
CA ASN A 22 1.28 1.35 5.65
C ASN A 22 1.52 2.76 5.06
N ALA A 23 0.74 3.75 5.44
CA ALA A 23 0.95 5.15 5.03
C ALA A 23 2.24 5.74 5.62
N ARG A 24 2.59 5.36 6.86
CA ARG A 24 3.77 5.87 7.55
C ARG A 24 5.07 5.18 7.14
N TRP A 25 5.03 3.87 6.90
CA TRP A 25 6.24 3.06 6.67
C TRP A 25 6.41 2.60 5.22
N GLY A 26 5.40 2.78 4.38
CA GLY A 26 5.41 2.37 2.98
C GLY A 26 4.38 1.27 2.69
N LYS A 27 3.85 1.29 1.47
CA LYS A 27 2.82 0.35 1.02
C LYS A 27 3.35 -1.09 1.08
N GLY A 28 2.66 -1.94 1.84
CA GLY A 28 3.02 -3.35 2.00
C GLY A 28 3.89 -3.66 3.22
N THR A 29 4.12 -2.70 4.12
CA THR A 29 4.84 -2.94 5.39
C THR A 29 4.08 -3.88 6.32
N MET A 30 2.76 -3.72 6.43
CA MET A 30 1.86 -4.60 7.16
C MET A 30 0.77 -5.13 6.23
N PHE A 31 0.58 -6.43 6.24
CA PHE A 31 -0.47 -7.13 5.51
C PHE A 31 -1.05 -8.23 6.40
N LEU A 32 -2.24 -8.70 6.06
CA LEU A 32 -2.88 -9.78 6.81
C LEU A 32 -2.19 -11.10 6.50
N ALA A 33 -1.83 -11.87 7.53
CA ALA A 33 -1.24 -13.20 7.35
C ALA A 33 -2.15 -14.13 6.54
N ALA A 34 -3.47 -13.92 6.63
CA ALA A 34 -4.48 -14.66 5.87
C ALA A 34 -4.44 -14.38 4.35
N GLU A 35 -3.89 -13.24 3.90
CA GLU A 35 -3.72 -12.95 2.47
C GLU A 35 -2.56 -13.72 1.83
N GLY A 36 -1.71 -14.38 2.62
CA GLY A 36 -0.51 -15.06 2.16
C GLY A 36 0.65 -14.10 1.86
N ILE A 37 1.86 -14.59 2.08
CA ILE A 37 3.11 -13.81 1.90
C ILE A 37 3.44 -13.65 0.41
N ALA A 38 3.11 -14.66 -0.40
CA ALA A 38 3.37 -14.65 -1.84
C ALA A 38 2.13 -14.14 -2.59
N LYS A 39 2.22 -12.91 -3.12
CA LYS A 39 1.20 -12.33 -4.03
C LYS A 39 1.73 -12.42 -5.47
N PRO A 40 1.46 -13.51 -6.23
CA PRO A 40 2.03 -13.70 -7.57
C PRO A 40 1.54 -12.65 -8.58
N TRP A 41 0.42 -11.99 -8.30
CA TRP A 41 -0.15 -10.87 -9.08
C TRP A 41 0.28 -9.49 -8.56
N GLN A 42 1.19 -9.40 -7.59
CA GLN A 42 1.70 -8.10 -7.18
C GLN A 42 2.49 -7.50 -8.33
N VAL A 43 2.14 -6.27 -8.71
CA VAL A 43 2.85 -5.52 -9.74
C VAL A 43 4.34 -5.43 -9.37
N ARG A 44 5.18 -6.10 -10.16
CA ARG A 44 6.63 -6.07 -10.01
C ARG A 44 7.16 -4.78 -10.61
N ALA A 45 7.17 -3.71 -9.81
CA ALA A 45 7.66 -2.40 -10.22
C ALA A 45 9.20 -2.26 -10.08
N GLU A 46 9.92 -3.38 -10.00
CA GLU A 46 11.39 -3.44 -9.85
C GLU A 46 12.13 -2.71 -10.99
N PHE A 47 11.50 -2.58 -12.17
CA PHE A 47 12.06 -1.89 -13.35
C PHE A 47 11.30 -0.61 -13.73
N ARG A 48 10.61 0.04 -12.79
CA ARG A 48 9.91 1.29 -13.08
C ARG A 48 10.92 2.39 -13.43
N THR A 49 10.87 2.90 -14.66
CA THR A 49 11.64 4.08 -15.07
C THR A 49 11.17 5.31 -14.29
N PRO A 50 12.05 6.29 -14.03
CA PRO A 50 11.62 7.54 -13.40
C PRO A 50 10.52 8.21 -14.24
N GLY A 51 9.45 8.61 -13.59
CA GLY A 51 8.30 9.33 -14.13
C GLY A 51 8.64 10.78 -14.46
N TYR A 52 9.53 10.98 -15.43
CA TYR A 52 9.97 12.31 -15.89
C TYR A 52 8.84 13.25 -16.31
N THR A 53 7.66 12.70 -16.62
CA THR A 53 6.48 13.47 -17.05
C THR A 53 5.35 13.51 -16.01
N SER A 54 5.42 12.69 -14.96
CA SER A 54 4.36 12.57 -13.95
C SER A 54 4.78 13.00 -12.55
N GLN A 55 6.09 13.20 -12.32
CA GLN A 55 6.62 13.64 -11.03
C GLN A 55 7.81 14.59 -11.24
N TRP A 56 7.63 15.86 -10.84
CA TRP A 56 8.63 16.92 -11.00
C TRP A 56 9.95 16.63 -10.25
N ASP A 57 9.90 15.88 -9.15
CA ASP A 57 11.08 15.51 -8.36
C ASP A 57 11.97 14.44 -9.01
N GLU A 58 11.47 13.75 -10.04
CA GLU A 58 12.21 12.69 -10.74
C GLU A 58 12.95 13.22 -11.98
N ILE A 59 12.84 14.53 -12.28
CA ILE A 59 13.51 15.18 -13.40
C ILE A 59 14.99 15.47 -13.06
N PRO A 60 15.97 15.04 -13.89
CA PRO A 60 17.38 15.32 -13.65
C PRO A 60 17.67 16.82 -13.64
N ARG A 61 18.23 17.33 -12.53
CA ARG A 61 18.67 18.72 -12.44
C ARG A 61 20.10 18.86 -12.97
N VAL A 62 20.26 19.58 -14.08
CA VAL A 62 21.57 19.96 -14.61
C VAL A 62 22.15 21.07 -13.73
N LYS A 63 23.38 20.90 -13.23
CA LYS A 63 24.17 21.98 -12.63
C LYS A 63 25.10 22.57 -13.69
N ALA A 64 25.19 23.90 -13.71
CA ALA A 64 26.15 24.66 -14.52
C ALA A 64 27.55 24.65 -13.90
#